data_AF-A0A7X7LYC1-F1
#
_entry.id   AF-A0A7X7LYC1-F1
#
_cell.length_a   1.000
_cell.length_b   1.000
_cell.length_c   1.000
_cell.angle_alpha   90.00
_cell.angle_beta   90.00
_cell.angle_gamma   90.00
#
_symmetry.space_group_name_H-M   'P 1'
#
loop_
_entity.id
_entity.type
_entity.pdbx_description
1 polymer ?
#
loop_
_entity_poly.entity_id
_entity_poly.type
_entity_poly.pdbx_seq_one_letter_code
_entity_poly.pdbx_strand_id
1 'polypeptide(L)' 'MEQRLEKLELKVMSAEDQLDELNRVVWRQQQEIDLLRQHVRLLAEQLKSVQPGTPLRPEDEIPPHW' A
#
# COMPACT_ATOMS: atom_id res chain seq x y z
N MET A 1 -17.79 -12.69 44.04
CA MET A 1 -17.25 -11.58 43.22
C MET A 1 -15.92 -11.97 42.57
N GLU A 2 -15.02 -12.64 43.29
CA GLU A 2 -13.72 -13.14 42.79
C GLU A 2 -13.80 -13.96 41.49
N GLN A 3 -14.72 -14.92 41.38
CA GLN A 3 -14.89 -15.72 40.15
C GLN A 3 -15.23 -14.89 38.89
N ARG A 4 -15.88 -13.73 39.06
CA ARG A 4 -16.18 -12.84 37.94
C ARG A 4 -14.96 -12.00 37.57
N LEU A 5 -14.12 -11.67 38.54
CA LEU A 5 -12.85 -10.98 38.33
C LEU A 5 -11.87 -11.88 37.56
N GLU A 6 -11.67 -13.12 38.02
CA GLU A 6 -10.80 -14.11 37.37
C GLU A 6 -11.22 -14.37 35.91
N LYS A 7 -12.53 -14.51 35.66
CA LYS A 7 -13.06 -14.63 34.29
C LYS A 7 -12.78 -13.42 33.42
N LEU A 8 -12.75 -12.22 34.00
CA LEU A 8 -12.43 -10.99 33.26
C LEU A 8 -10.93 -10.90 32.98
N GLU A 9 -10.08 -11.25 33.95
CA GLU A 9 -8.63 -11.30 33.78
C GLU A 9 -8.21 -12.27 32.67
N LEU A 10 -8.75 -13.49 32.66
CA LEU A 10 -8.51 -14.46 31.59
C LEU A 10 -8.95 -13.94 30.21
N LYS A 11 -10.07 -13.22 30.15
CA LYS A 11 -10.55 -12.62 28.90
C LYS A 11 -9.65 -11.49 28.43
N VAL A 12 -9.14 -10.67 29.34
CA VAL A 12 -8.22 -9.56 29.03
C VAL A 12 -6.92 -10.13 28.47
N MET A 13 -6.32 -11.11 29.15
CA MET A 13 -5.09 -11.76 28.66
C MET A 13 -5.30 -12.36 27.26
N SER A 14 -6.40 -13.07 27.05
CA SER A 14 -6.73 -13.62 25.74
C SER A 14 -6.94 -12.53 24.67
N ALA A 15 -7.48 -11.36 25.04
CA ALA A 15 -7.68 -10.25 24.11
C ALA A 15 -6.36 -9.55 23.77
N GLU A 16 -5.45 -9.42 24.74
CA GLU A 16 -4.09 -8.90 24.54
C GLU A 16 -3.31 -9.79 23.55
N ASP A 17 -3.33 -11.11 23.74
CA ASP A 17 -2.70 -12.06 22.82
C ASP A 17 -3.27 -11.96 21.39
N GLN A 18 -4.59 -11.80 21.26
CA GLN A 18 -5.27 -11.63 19.98
C GLN A 18 -4.91 -10.30 19.30
N LEU A 19 -4.80 -9.22 20.06
CA LEU A 19 -4.39 -7.91 19.56
C LEU A 19 -2.95 -7.95 19.03
N ASP A 20 -2.06 -8.63 19.73
CA ASP A 20 -0.67 -8.81 19.31
C ASP A 20 -0.57 -9.63 18.02
N GLU A 21 -1.35 -10.71 17.89
CA GLU A 21 -1.40 -11.48 16.66
C GLU A 21 -1.96 -10.66 15.49
N LEU A 22 -3.04 -9.90 15.72
CA LEU A 22 -3.60 -9.03 14.70
C LEU A 22 -2.59 -7.97 14.25
N ASN A 23 -1.85 -7.36 15.18
CA ASN A 23 -0.79 -6.41 14.85
C ASN A 23 0.29 -7.03 13.97
N ARG A 24 0.74 -8.26 14.27
CA ARG A 24 1.71 -8.99 13.44
C ARG A 24 1.19 -9.22 12.02
N VAL A 25 -0.09 -9.60 11.90
CA VAL A 25 -0.73 -9.82 10.59
C VAL A 25 -0.84 -8.51 9.80
N VAL A 26 -1.35 -7.45 10.42
CA VAL A 26 -1.48 -6.12 9.79
C VAL A 26 -0.13 -5.60 9.33
N TRP A 27 0.91 -5.76 10.15
CA TRP A 27 2.26 -5.36 9.79
C TRP A 27 2.76 -6.09 8.55
N ARG A 28 2.59 -7.42 8.48
CA ARG A 28 2.97 -8.22 7.30
C ARG A 28 2.19 -7.80 6.06
N GLN A 29 0.87 -7.61 6.19
CA GLN A 29 0.02 -7.14 5.11
C GLN A 29 0.45 -5.77 4.59
N GLN A 30 0.87 -4.85 5.48
CA GLN A 30 1.37 -3.55 5.07
C GLN A 30 2.63 -3.67 4.20
N GLN A 31 3.57 -4.57 4.56
CA GLN A 31 4.76 -4.83 3.74
C GLN A 31 4.39 -5.37 2.35
N GLU A 32 3.44 -6.31 2.27
CA GLU A 32 2.96 -6.87 1.00
C GLU A 32 2.29 -5.80 0.12
N ILE A 33 1.47 -4.92 0.72
CA ILE A 33 0.84 -3.81 0.02
C ILE A 33 1.89 -2.84 -0.54
N ASP A 34 2.93 -2.55 0.22
CA ASP A 34 3.97 -1.63 -0.23
C ASP A 34 4.78 -2.22 -1.39
N LEU A 35 5.05 -3.53 -1.38
CA LEU A 35 5.64 -4.23 -2.51
C LEU A 35 4.72 -4.20 -3.75
N LEU A 36 3.42 -4.45 -3.58
CA LEU A 36 2.46 -4.38 -4.68
C LEU A 36 2.38 -2.97 -5.27
N ARG A 37 2.40 -1.94 -4.43
CA ARG A 37 2.44 -0.53 -4.87
C ARG A 37 3.69 -0.23 -5.69
N GLN A 38 4.84 -0.75 -5.30
CA GLN A 38 6.08 -0.61 -6.09
C GLN A 38 5.93 -1.27 -7.46
N HIS A 39 5.44 -2.51 -7.53
CA HIS A 39 5.23 -3.20 -8.80
C HIS A 39 4.25 -2.45 -9.72
N VAL A 40 3.14 -1.93 -9.19
CA VAL A 40 2.18 -1.14 -9.97
C VAL A 40 2.82 0.12 -10.54
N ARG A 41 3.68 0.82 -9.78
CA ARG A 41 4.43 1.99 -10.28
C ARG A 41 5.36 1.61 -11.43
N LEU A 42 6.13 0.54 -11.28
CA LEU A 42 7.03 0.05 -12.32
C LEU A 42 6.28 -0.33 -13.60
N LEU A 43 5.13 -1.01 -13.47
CA LEU A 43 4.26 -1.33 -14.61
C LEU A 43 3.72 -0.06 -15.29
N ALA A 44 3.33 0.95 -14.51
CA ALA A 44 2.86 2.23 -15.05
C ALA A 44 3.98 2.97 -15.80
N GLU A 45 5.22 2.92 -15.31
CA GLU A 45 6.39 3.49 -15.99
C GLU A 45 6.70 2.78 -17.30
N GLN A 46 6.66 1.44 -17.31
CA GLN A 46 6.83 0.63 -18.52
C GLN A 46 5.74 0.92 -19.56
N LEU A 47 4.48 1.09 -19.14
CA LEU A 47 3.40 1.42 -20.07
C LEU A 47 3.61 2.80 -20.71
N LYS A 48 4.10 3.78 -19.94
CA LYS A 48 4.46 5.11 -20.47
C LYS A 48 5.62 5.06 -21.45
N SER A 49 6.63 4.21 -21.22
CA SER A 49 7.76 4.09 -22.13
C SER A 49 7.43 3.34 -23.44
N VAL A 50 6.39 2.50 -23.42
CA VAL A 50 5.90 1.79 -24.61
C VAL A 50 4.96 2.65 -25.47
N GLN A 51 4.33 3.70 -24.91
CA GLN A 51 3.66 4.69 -25.75
C GLN A 51 4.73 5.47 -26.52
N PRO A 52 4.82 5.35 -27.86
CA PRO A 52 5.55 6.34 -28.62
C PRO A 52 4.82 7.64 -28.34
N GLY A 53 5.51 8.63 -27.76
CA GLY A 53 4.96 9.97 -27.68
C GLY A 53 4.39 10.29 -29.05
N THR A 54 3.13 10.75 -29.09
CA THR A 54 2.52 11.28 -30.30
C THR A 54 3.62 12.11 -30.97
N PRO A 55 4.09 11.77 -32.19
CA PRO A 55 5.10 12.58 -32.83
C PRO A 55 4.54 14.00 -32.80
N LEU A 56 5.26 14.94 -32.16
CA LEU A 56 4.86 16.35 -32.17
C LEU A 56 4.59 16.65 -33.63
N ARG A 57 3.33 16.92 -33.95
CA ARG A 57 2.99 17.20 -35.33
C ARG A 57 3.69 18.52 -35.64
N PRO A 58 4.19 18.75 -36.85
CA PRO A 58 4.86 20.01 -37.19
C PRO A 58 4.03 21.25 -36.81
N GLU A 59 2.70 21.11 -36.76
CA GLU A 59 1.76 22.11 -36.26
C GLU A 59 1.83 22.44 -34.75
N ASP A 60 2.51 21.63 -33.92
CA ASP A 60 2.74 21.85 -32.48
C ASP A 60 4.09 22.55 -32.17
N GLU A 61 4.91 22.84 -33.19
CA GLU A 61 6.15 23.60 -33.02
C GLU A 61 5.85 25.09 -32.89
N ILE A 62 6.15 25.68 -31.72
CA ILE A 62 6.08 27.12 -31.49
C ILE A 62 7.18 27.79 -32.36
N PRO A 63 6.83 28.67 -33.32
CA PRO A 63 7.84 29.30 -34.17
C PRO A 63 8.82 30.15 -33.36
N PRO A 64 10.12 30.13 -33.66
CA PRO A 64 11.10 30.93 -32.95
C PRO A 64 10.78 32.42 -33.14
N HIS A 65 10.60 33.13 -32.03
CA HIS A 65 10.42 34.57 -32.05
C HIS A 65 11.76 35.23 -32.38
N TRP A 66 11.82 35.94 -33.52
CA TRP A 66 12.92 36.84 -33.89
C TRP A 66 12.53 38.29 -33.60
#